data_AF-A0AAW2EKY9-F1
#
_entry.id   AF-A0AAW2EKY9-F1
#
_cell.length_a   1.000
_cell.length_b   1.000
_cell.length_c   1.000
_cell.angle_alpha   90.00
_cell.angle_beta   90.00
_cell.angle_gamma   90.00
#
_symmetry.space_group_name_H-M   'P 1'
#
loop_
_entity.id
_entity.type
_entity.pdbx_description
1 polymer ?
#
loop_
_entity_poly.entity_id
_entity_poly.type
_entity_poly.pdbx_seq_one_letter_code
_entity_poly.pdbx_strand_id
1 'polypeptide(L)'
;MSAQPLEIVRFCMFLSISILIMFIGQGTGLMIGAVFNVVNGTFMGPTIACPLMMFAGFGVSLRDLPSYLKWGTYVSYLRYGLEG
;
A
#
# COMPACT_ATOMS: atom_id res chain seq x y z
N MET A 1 23.77 -4.68 -2.87
CA MET A 1 23.63 -3.45 -2.06
C MET A 1 22.84 -2.46 -2.89
N SER A 2 21.83 -1.79 -2.32
CA SER A 2 20.72 -1.12 -3.03
C SER A 2 21.08 0.02 -4.00
N ALA A 3 22.37 0.28 -4.26
CA ALA A 3 22.90 1.31 -5.15
C ALA A 3 22.35 2.74 -4.91
N GLN A 4 21.66 2.96 -3.79
CA GLN A 4 21.11 4.27 -3.43
C GLN A 4 22.22 5.15 -2.83
N PRO A 5 22.26 6.45 -3.18
CA PRO A 5 23.23 7.39 -2.63
C PRO A 5 23.07 7.50 -1.11
N LEU A 6 24.20 7.58 -0.39
CA LEU A 6 24.25 7.56 1.08
C LEU A 6 23.93 8.94 1.66
N GLU A 7 22.69 9.38 1.46
CA GLU A 7 22.14 10.61 2.03
C GLU A 7 21.22 10.26 3.20
N ILE A 8 21.74 10.38 4.42
CA ILE A 8 21.06 9.97 5.67
C ILE A 8 19.68 10.63 5.81
N VAL A 9 19.54 11.90 5.41
CA VAL A 9 18.27 12.62 5.48
C VAL A 9 17.19 11.95 4.60
N ARG A 10 17.52 11.59 3.37
CA ARG A 10 16.59 10.92 2.44
C ARG A 10 16.29 9.49 2.88
N PHE A 11 17.29 8.80 3.41
CA PHE A 11 17.10 7.49 4.01
C PHE A 11 16.12 7.54 5.19
N CYS A 12 16.27 8.50 6.10
CA CYS A 12 15.37 8.69 7.23
C CYS A 12 13.94 9.04 6.78
N MET A 13 13.77 9.87 5.75
CA MET A 13 12.46 10.17 5.17
C MET A 13 11.79 8.90 4.63
N PHE A 14 12.48 8.14 3.78
CA PHE A 14 11.97 6.88 3.24
C PHE A 14 11.65 5.85 4.34
N LEU A 15 12.51 5.74 5.36
CA LEU A 15 12.31 4.86 6.49
C LEU A 15 11.08 5.25 7.31
N SER A 16 10.86 6.54 7.54
CA SER A 16 9.68 7.03 8.26
C SER A 16 8.37 6.72 7.52
N ILE A 17 8.34 6.93 6.20
CA ILE A 17 7.20 6.61 5.33
C ILE A 17 6.93 5.11 5.36
N SER A 18 7.98 4.29 5.26
CA SER A 18 7.88 2.83 5.31
C SER A 18 7.30 2.33 6.64
N ILE A 19 7.69 2.93 7.77
CA ILE A 19 7.15 2.59 9.10
C ILE A 19 5.65 2.92 9.19
N LEU A 20 5.24 4.08 8.67
CA LEU A 20 3.83 4.49 8.66
C LEU A 20 2.97 3.50 7.85
N ILE A 21 3.46 3.08 6.67
CA ILE A 21 2.77 2.08 5.83
C ILE A 21 2.68 0.74 6.53
N MET A 22 3.74 0.32 7.24
CA MET A 22 3.73 -0.93 8.00
C MET A 22 2.68 -0.91 9.12
N PHE A 23 2.50 0.23 9.81
CA PHE A 23 1.46 0.36 10.83
C PHE A 23 0.05 0.26 10.24
N ILE A 24 -0.20 0.88 9.07
CA ILE A 24 -1.49 0.78 8.38
C ILE A 24 -1.74 -0.67 7.92
N GLY A 25 -0.73 -1.32 7.35
CA GLY A 25 -0.80 -2.73 6.93
C GLY A 25 -1.09 -3.68 8.10
N GLN A 26 -0.43 -3.50 9.24
CA GLN A 26 -0.74 -4.27 10.44
C GLN A 26 -2.16 -4.02 10.95
N GLY A 27 -2.59 -2.75 11.03
CA GLY A 27 -3.93 -2.40 11.51
C GLY A 27 -5.04 -3.02 10.66
N THR A 28 -4.90 -2.96 9.33
CA THR A 28 -5.85 -3.60 8.40
C THR A 28 -5.84 -5.13 8.52
N GLY A 29 -4.67 -5.75 8.68
CA GLY A 29 -4.55 -7.20 8.90
C GLY A 29 -5.21 -7.66 10.20
N LEU A 30 -5.03 -6.93 11.30
CA LEU A 30 -5.69 -7.20 12.59
C LEU A 30 -7.20 -7.01 12.49
N MET A 31 -7.68 -5.98 11.77
CA MET A 31 -9.11 -5.75 11.56
C MET A 31 -9.76 -6.91 10.80
N ILE A 32 -9.11 -7.41 9.74
CA ILE A 32 -9.60 -8.58 8.98
C ILE A 32 -9.59 -9.83 9.86
N GLY A 33 -8.53 -10.05 10.65
CA GLY A 33 -8.44 -11.17 11.58
C GLY A 33 -9.49 -11.14 12.71
N ALA A 34 -9.95 -9.95 13.10
CA ALA A 34 -10.99 -9.79 14.13
C ALA A 34 -12.41 -10.00 13.58
N VAL A 35 -12.68 -9.62 12.33
CA VAL A 35 -14.02 -9.70 11.73
C VAL A 35 -14.30 -11.06 11.08
N PHE A 36 -13.29 -11.72 10.53
CA PHE A 36 -13.47 -12.95 9.73
C PHE A 36 -12.93 -14.21 10.42
N ASN A 37 -13.55 -15.36 10.11
CA ASN A 37 -13.01 -16.67 10.44
C ASN A 37 -11.70 -16.94 9.66
N VAL A 38 -10.81 -17.79 10.21
CA VAL A 38 -9.44 -18.04 9.69
C VAL A 38 -9.41 -18.36 8.19
N VAL A 39 -10.37 -19.16 7.70
CA VAL A 39 -10.46 -19.53 6.28
C VAL A 39 -10.81 -18.30 5.42
N ASN A 40 -11.82 -17.51 5.80
CA ASN A 40 -12.22 -16.35 5.01
C ASN A 40 -11.24 -15.19 5.14
N GLY A 41 -10.63 -15.01 6.30
CA GLY A 41 -9.62 -13.96 6.55
C GLY A 41 -8.36 -14.14 5.70
N THR A 42 -7.89 -15.39 5.54
CA THR A 42 -6.72 -15.69 4.70
C THR A 42 -6.97 -15.46 3.21
N PHE A 43 -8.20 -15.67 2.73
CA PHE A 43 -8.60 -15.30 1.36
C PHE A 43 -8.78 -13.77 1.17
N MET A 44 -9.27 -13.08 2.20
CA MET A 44 -9.57 -11.65 2.11
C MET A 44 -8.29 -10.80 2.01
N GLY A 45 -7.19 -11.23 2.64
CA GLY A 45 -5.91 -10.53 2.60
C GLY A 45 -5.40 -10.25 1.17
N PRO A 46 -5.15 -11.28 0.35
CA PRO A 46 -4.74 -11.11 -1.05
C PRO A 46 -5.79 -10.38 -1.90
N THR A 47 -7.07 -10.64 -1.64
CA THR A 47 -8.19 -10.02 -2.37
C THR A 47 -8.24 -8.50 -2.17
N ILE A 48 -7.85 -8.00 -0.99
CA ILE A 48 -7.72 -6.56 -0.71
C ILE A 48 -6.36 -6.02 -1.16
N ALA A 49 -5.28 -6.78 -0.99
CA ALA A 49 -3.93 -6.35 -1.37
C ALA A 49 -3.75 -6.14 -2.88
N CYS A 50 -4.29 -7.03 -3.72
CA CYS A 50 -4.21 -6.94 -5.18
C CYS A 50 -4.76 -5.60 -5.74
N PRO A 51 -6.01 -5.19 -5.45
CA PRO A 51 -6.53 -3.93 -5.94
C PRO A 51 -5.79 -2.73 -5.34
N LEU A 52 -5.36 -2.79 -4.06
CA LEU A 52 -4.55 -1.71 -3.45
C LEU A 52 -3.23 -1.49 -4.21
N MET A 53 -2.56 -2.56 -4.64
CA MET A 53 -1.34 -2.49 -5.46
C MET A 53 -1.61 -1.94 -6.87
N MET A 54 -2.72 -2.34 -7.50
CA MET A 54 -3.14 -1.80 -8.81
C MET A 54 -3.39 -0.29 -8.74
N PHE A 55 -4.12 0.17 -7.71
CA PHE A 55 -4.39 1.59 -7.49
C PHE A 55 -3.17 2.40 -7.02
N ALA A 56 -2.11 1.74 -6.56
CA ALA A 56 -0.84 2.37 -6.23
C ALA A 56 0.03 2.68 -7.46
N GLY A 57 -0.38 2.24 -8.66
CA GLY A 57 0.38 2.45 -9.90
C GLY A 57 1.36 1.32 -10.24
N PHE A 58 1.38 0.23 -9.47
CA PHE A 58 2.30 -0.90 -9.66
C PHE A 58 1.83 -1.91 -10.75
N GLY A 59 0.65 -1.70 -11.34
CA GLY A 59 0.09 -2.56 -12.39
C GLY A 59 -0.63 -1.83 -13.54
N VAL A 60 -1.08 -0.59 -13.32
CA VAL A 60 -1.70 0.28 -14.33
C VAL A 60 -1.19 1.70 -14.11
N SER A 61 -0.81 2.39 -15.17
CA SER A 61 -0.45 3.81 -15.10
C SER A 61 -1.65 4.63 -14.65
N LEU A 62 -1.46 5.48 -13.63
CA LEU A 62 -2.52 6.34 -13.08
C LEU A 62 -3.14 7.31 -14.11
N ARG A 63 -2.48 7.49 -15.26
CA ARG A 63 -2.95 8.32 -16.38
C ARG A 63 -4.02 7.64 -17.24
N ASP A 64 -4.04 6.32 -17.26
CA ASP A 64 -4.96 5.52 -18.09
C ASP A 64 -6.24 5.12 -17.33
N LEU A 65 -6.39 5.59 -16.09
CA LEU A 65 -7.50 5.24 -15.22
C LEU A 65 -8.75 6.08 -15.56
N PRO A 66 -9.91 5.47 -15.85
CA PRO A 66 -11.14 6.21 -16.14
C PRO A 66 -11.61 7.02 -14.92
N SER A 67 -12.24 8.17 -15.17
CA SER A 67 -12.61 9.15 -14.12
C SER A 67 -13.43 8.57 -12.96
N TYR A 68 -14.22 7.52 -13.22
CA TYR A 68 -15.02 6.83 -12.19
C TYR A 68 -14.20 6.00 -11.21
N LEU A 69 -13.02 5.49 -11.60
CA LEU A 69 -12.15 4.67 -10.73
C LEU A 69 -11.08 5.50 -10.01
N LYS A 70 -10.96 6.79 -10.35
CA LYS A 70 -9.88 7.67 -9.87
C LYS A 70 -9.92 7.91 -8.36
N TRP A 71 -11.11 7.87 -7.74
CA TRP A 71 -11.23 8.01 -6.28
C TRP A 71 -10.51 6.88 -5.52
N GLY A 72 -10.49 5.66 -6.06
CA GLY A 72 -9.84 4.50 -5.43
C GLY A 72 -8.33 4.68 -5.26
N THR A 73 -7.71 5.48 -6.13
CA THR A 73 -6.28 5.82 -6.02
C THR A 73 -5.96 6.70 -4.81
N TYR A 74 -6.93 7.43 -4.24
CA TYR A 74 -6.74 8.20 -3.00
C TYR A 74 -6.89 7.33 -1.75
N VAL A 75 -7.59 6.19 -1.87
CA VAL A 75 -7.83 5.23 -0.78
C VAL A 75 -6.63 4.30 -0.58
N SER A 76 -5.84 4.06 -1.64
CA SER A 76 -4.67 3.19 -1.54
C SER A 76 -3.53 3.87 -0.78
N TYR A 77 -3.29 3.43 0.46
CA TYR A 77 -2.16 3.89 1.28
C TYR A 77 -0.79 3.55 0.65
N LEU A 78 -0.73 2.50 -0.18
CA LEU A 78 0.49 2.10 -0.90
C LEU A 78 0.92 3.16 -1.92
N ARG A 79 -0.02 3.94 -2.48
CA ARG A 79 0.30 5.04 -3.39
C ARG A 79 1.14 6.11 -2.72
N TYR A 80 0.75 6.54 -1.51
CA TYR A 80 1.47 7.56 -0.76
C TYR A 80 2.88 7.09 -0.37
N GLY A 81 3.11 5.78 -0.29
CA GLY A 81 4.44 5.21 -0.10
C GLY A 81 5.33 5.17 -1.32
N LEU A 82 4.75 5.21 -2.52
CA LEU A 82 5.49 5.19 -3.79
C LEU A 82 5.72 6.61 -4.33
N GLU A 83 4.83 7.56 -4.01
CA GLU A 83 4.97 8.97 -4.41
C GLU A 83 5.80 9.80 -3.41
N GLY A 84 5.94 9.37 -2.15
CA GLY A 84 6.69 10.07 -1.09
C GLY A 84 8.15 9.66 -0.99
#